data_AF-A0A2T1CFU3-F1
#
_entry.id   AF-A0A2T1CFU3-F1
#
_cell.length_a   1.000
_cell.length_b   1.000
_cell.length_c   1.000
_cell.angle_alpha   90.00
_cell.angle_beta   90.00
_cell.angle_gamma   90.00
#
_symmetry.space_group_name_H-M   'P 1'
#
loop_
_entity.id
_entity.type
_entity.pdbx_description
1 polymer ?
#
loop_
_entity_poly.entity_id
_entity_poly.type
_entity_poly.pdbx_seq_one_letter_code
_entity_poly.pdbx_strand_id
1 'polypeptide(L)'
;MIPQLIKQAQALLIFLQDSAVFTTSEDGHTYIKQIDFTNLIEILGQKDFQSDWYLQPNVALHKVCQYNGQILTVSSVLPSQYLLRFDNFSLNVPLPGAVIVHKQSRLWIFAYKGQLSLNSQLYQFPLPNINSNGQVCWGSVSSPNKDTASMWHSFISSEFNYDLDGGKSLSHPNLIVDKLIRISQSLVTVYPEQDLVPNGWSLNTILGVAD
;
A
#
# COMPACT_ATOMS: atom_id res chain seq x y z
N MET A 1 28.57 6.87 15.68
CA MET A 1 27.20 6.95 15.10
C MET A 1 27.19 6.53 13.64
N ILE A 2 27.88 7.24 12.73
CA ILE A 2 27.93 6.88 11.29
C ILE A 2 28.49 5.47 11.00
N PRO A 3 29.60 5.01 11.61
CA PRO A 3 30.12 3.65 11.36
C PRO A 3 29.18 2.52 11.83
N GLN A 4 28.35 2.78 12.85
CA GLN A 4 27.33 1.83 13.30
C GLN A 4 26.13 1.82 12.36
N LEU A 5 25.71 2.99 11.85
CA LEU A 5 24.67 3.09 10.82
C LEU A 5 25.07 2.33 9.55
N ILE A 6 26.33 2.45 9.11
CA ILE A 6 26.84 1.71 7.93
C ILE A 6 26.77 0.20 8.16
N LYS A 7 27.10 -0.29 9.36
CA LYS A 7 27.03 -1.73 9.70
C LYS A 7 25.60 -2.26 9.77
N GLN A 8 24.61 -1.39 9.96
CA GLN A 8 23.19 -1.76 10.06
C GLN A 8 22.43 -1.50 8.75
N ALA A 9 23.06 -0.86 7.78
CA ALA A 9 22.43 -0.51 6.52
C ALA A 9 22.21 -1.76 5.65
N GLN A 10 20.97 -1.94 5.18
CA GLN A 10 20.62 -3.01 4.22
C GLN A 10 21.09 -2.67 2.79
N ALA A 11 21.30 -1.38 2.53
CA ALA A 11 21.88 -0.88 1.30
C ALA A 11 22.67 0.41 1.53
N LEU A 12 23.66 0.67 0.68
CA LEU A 12 24.48 1.88 0.68
C LEU A 12 24.58 2.42 -0.75
N LEU A 13 24.48 3.74 -0.89
CA LEU A 13 24.88 4.46 -2.09
C LEU A 13 26.16 5.22 -1.79
N ILE A 14 27.26 4.82 -2.43
CA ILE A 14 28.61 5.35 -2.20
C ILE A 14 28.99 6.18 -3.41
N PHE A 15 29.26 7.47 -3.20
CA PHE A 15 29.77 8.35 -4.25
C PHE A 15 31.29 8.18 -4.37
N LEU A 16 31.76 7.86 -5.57
CA LEU A 16 33.16 7.82 -5.99
C LEU A 16 33.48 9.10 -6.80
N GLN A 17 34.69 9.18 -7.34
CA GLN A 17 35.14 10.38 -8.06
C GLN A 17 34.29 10.68 -9.32
N ASP A 18 33.92 9.65 -10.09
CA ASP A 18 33.20 9.80 -11.37
C ASP A 18 31.95 8.89 -11.50
N SER A 19 31.55 8.23 -10.41
CA SER A 19 30.41 7.31 -10.40
C SER A 19 29.88 7.14 -8.98
N ALA A 20 28.74 6.48 -8.84
CA ALA A 20 28.26 5.96 -7.58
C ALA A 20 28.19 4.43 -7.63
N VAL A 21 28.26 3.80 -6.45
CA VAL A 21 28.05 2.38 -6.28
C VAL A 21 26.88 2.18 -5.35
N PHE A 22 25.85 1.50 -5.83
CA PHE A 22 24.79 0.97 -4.98
C PHE A 22 25.18 -0.45 -4.56
N THR A 23 25.22 -0.71 -3.26
CA THR A 23 25.47 -2.04 -2.70
C THR A 23 24.34 -2.42 -1.77
N THR A 24 23.87 -3.65 -1.85
CA THR A 24 22.85 -4.20 -0.95
C THR A 24 23.22 -5.64 -0.56
N SER A 25 22.77 -6.06 0.62
CA SER A 25 22.96 -7.42 1.12
C SER A 25 21.62 -8.11 1.27
N GLU A 26 21.37 -9.15 0.48
CA GLU A 26 20.17 -9.99 0.56
C GLU A 26 20.60 -11.46 0.69
N ASP A 27 20.02 -12.21 1.63
CA ASP A 27 20.29 -13.64 1.88
C ASP A 27 21.78 -14.01 2.03
N GLY A 28 22.59 -13.12 2.60
CA GLY A 28 24.04 -13.31 2.76
C GLY A 28 24.87 -13.08 1.49
N HIS A 29 24.22 -12.65 0.41
CA HIS A 29 24.86 -12.26 -0.84
C HIS A 29 24.91 -10.73 -0.97
N THR A 30 26.08 -10.21 -1.35
CA THR A 30 26.26 -8.78 -1.63
C THR A 30 26.08 -8.53 -3.13
N TYR A 31 25.10 -7.71 -3.47
CA TYR A 31 24.86 -7.23 -4.82
C TYR A 31 25.45 -5.83 -4.97
N ILE A 32 26.24 -5.63 -6.03
CA ILE A 32 26.93 -4.36 -6.28
C ILE A 32 26.58 -3.89 -7.69
N LYS A 33 26.03 -2.67 -7.80
CA LYS A 33 25.74 -2.02 -9.07
C LYS A 33 26.48 -0.69 -9.13
N GLN A 34 27.40 -0.57 -10.09
CA GLN A 34 28.01 0.71 -10.42
C GLN A 34 27.06 1.52 -11.30
N ILE A 35 26.97 2.82 -11.03
CA ILE A 35 26.08 3.78 -11.68
C ILE A 35 26.97 4.97 -12.05
N ASP A 36 27.17 5.26 -13.34
CA ASP A 36 27.86 6.49 -13.71
C ASP A 36 27.04 7.72 -13.32
N PHE A 37 27.69 8.88 -13.15
CA PHE A 37 26.98 10.07 -12.69
C PHE A 37 25.96 10.64 -13.68
N THR A 38 26.11 10.38 -14.97
CA THR A 38 25.13 10.84 -15.95
C THR A 38 23.82 10.10 -15.76
N ASN A 39 23.89 8.77 -15.66
CA ASN A 39 22.76 7.90 -15.32
C ASN A 39 22.22 8.20 -13.93
N LEU A 40 23.08 8.46 -12.95
CA LEU A 40 22.63 8.82 -11.60
C LEU A 40 21.86 10.15 -11.60
N ILE A 41 22.36 11.17 -12.29
CA ILE A 41 21.68 12.48 -12.43
C ILE A 41 20.38 12.32 -13.19
N GLU A 42 20.34 11.50 -14.24
CA GLU A 42 19.12 11.21 -14.98
C GLU A 42 18.08 10.52 -14.08
N ILE A 43 18.48 9.47 -13.35
CA ILE A 43 17.62 8.74 -12.40
C ILE A 43 17.15 9.65 -11.26
N LEU A 44 18.04 10.46 -10.68
CA LEU A 44 17.69 11.41 -9.61
C LEU A 44 16.89 12.61 -10.12
N GLY A 45 17.01 12.94 -11.40
CA GLY A 45 16.28 14.00 -12.08
C GLY A 45 14.89 13.58 -12.57
N GLN A 46 14.60 12.27 -12.60
CA GLN A 46 13.27 11.76 -12.89
C GLN A 46 12.30 12.21 -11.81
N LYS A 47 11.21 12.85 -12.24
CA LYS A 47 10.10 13.27 -11.37
C LYS A 47 9.11 12.13 -11.09
N ASP A 48 9.14 11.12 -11.95
CA ASP A 48 8.27 9.97 -11.96
C ASP A 48 9.12 8.70 -11.94
N PHE A 49 8.84 7.83 -10.99
CA PHE A 49 9.56 6.59 -10.74
C PHE A 49 8.56 5.44 -10.69
N GLN A 50 8.85 4.36 -11.42
CA GLN A 50 8.11 3.10 -11.34
C GLN A 50 9.08 2.01 -10.86
N SER A 51 8.62 1.16 -9.94
CA SER A 51 9.45 0.11 -9.35
C SER A 51 8.62 -1.11 -9.00
N ASP A 52 9.32 -2.22 -8.77
CA ASP A 52 8.78 -3.43 -8.15
C ASP A 52 9.45 -3.71 -6.80
N TRP A 53 10.12 -2.69 -6.22
CA TRP A 53 10.87 -2.83 -4.97
C TRP A 53 9.95 -2.99 -3.77
N TYR A 54 10.32 -3.90 -2.88
CA TYR A 54 9.67 -4.07 -1.60
C TYR A 54 10.26 -3.08 -0.59
N LEU A 55 9.43 -2.15 -0.10
CA LEU A 55 9.82 -1.21 0.97
C LEU A 55 9.87 -1.91 2.34
N GLN A 56 9.05 -2.95 2.49
CA GLN A 56 8.97 -3.88 3.62
C GLN A 56 8.52 -5.24 3.07
N PRO A 57 8.66 -6.36 3.81
CA PRO A 57 8.34 -7.71 3.30
C PRO A 57 6.96 -7.83 2.66
N ASN A 58 6.00 -6.99 3.09
CA ASN A 58 4.62 -7.03 2.64
C ASN A 58 4.18 -5.75 1.89
N VAL A 59 5.08 -4.81 1.56
CA VAL A 59 4.74 -3.56 0.85
C VAL A 59 5.60 -3.42 -0.40
N ALA A 60 5.00 -3.53 -1.58
CA ALA A 60 5.64 -3.23 -2.86
C ALA A 60 5.36 -1.79 -3.27
N LEU A 61 6.38 -1.04 -3.68
CA LEU A 61 6.23 0.31 -4.23
C LEU A 61 6.13 0.23 -5.74
N HIS A 62 4.99 0.63 -6.31
CA HIS A 62 4.74 0.63 -7.76
C HIS A 62 5.14 1.93 -8.42
N LYS A 63 4.75 3.08 -7.84
CA LYS A 63 4.99 4.39 -8.45
C LYS A 63 5.21 5.49 -7.43
N VAL A 64 6.09 6.43 -7.75
CA VAL A 64 6.19 7.75 -7.12
C VAL A 64 6.17 8.78 -8.23
N CYS A 65 5.27 9.76 -8.20
CA CYS A 65 5.24 10.82 -9.20
C CYS A 65 4.86 12.17 -8.59
N GLN A 66 5.10 13.25 -9.33
CA GLN A 66 4.50 14.54 -9.01
C GLN A 66 3.16 14.71 -9.72
N TYR A 67 2.10 14.95 -8.93
CA TYR A 67 0.76 15.23 -9.44
C TYR A 67 0.20 16.51 -8.83
N ASN A 68 0.05 17.56 -9.65
CA ASN A 68 -0.32 18.92 -9.25
C ASN A 68 0.60 19.50 -8.16
N GLY A 69 1.92 19.36 -8.35
CA GLY A 69 2.95 19.88 -7.42
C GLY A 69 3.05 19.12 -6.09
N GLN A 70 2.45 17.94 -6.00
CA GLN A 70 2.43 17.11 -4.79
C GLN A 70 2.94 15.70 -5.12
N ILE A 71 3.62 15.08 -4.16
CA ILE A 71 4.08 13.69 -4.33
C ILE A 71 2.88 12.76 -4.18
N LEU A 72 2.69 11.90 -5.17
CA LEU A 72 1.78 10.78 -5.17
C LEU A 72 2.59 9.49 -5.13
N THR A 73 2.21 8.57 -4.26
CA THR A 73 2.84 7.26 -4.15
C THR A 73 1.77 6.19 -4.34
N VAL A 74 2.05 5.20 -5.21
CA VAL A 74 1.23 4.01 -5.39
C VAL A 74 2.02 2.81 -4.90
N SER A 75 1.48 2.09 -3.94
CA SER A 75 2.07 0.89 -3.35
C SER A 75 1.02 -0.23 -3.29
N SER A 76 1.44 -1.46 -3.02
CA SER A 76 0.51 -2.54 -2.69
C SER A 76 0.98 -3.34 -1.49
N VAL A 77 0.01 -3.90 -0.78
CA VAL A 77 0.23 -4.92 0.24
C VAL A 77 -0.32 -6.27 -0.19
N LEU A 78 0.35 -7.34 0.24
CA LEU A 78 -0.10 -8.72 0.00
C LEU A 78 -1.33 -9.05 0.87
N PRO A 79 -2.18 -10.02 0.46
CA PRO A 79 -3.23 -10.55 1.32
C PRO A 79 -2.64 -11.02 2.66
N SER A 80 -3.27 -10.62 3.77
CA SER A 80 -2.75 -10.90 5.11
C SER A 80 -3.89 -10.96 6.15
N GLN A 81 -3.59 -11.58 7.28
CA GLN A 81 -4.44 -11.57 8.47
C GLN A 81 -4.23 -10.28 9.26
N TYR A 82 -5.32 -9.68 9.73
CA TYR A 82 -5.30 -8.48 10.55
C TYR A 82 -6.21 -8.62 11.77
N LEU A 83 -5.75 -8.11 12.91
CA LEU A 83 -6.58 -7.89 14.09
C LEU A 83 -7.27 -6.52 13.96
N LEU A 84 -8.51 -6.53 13.53
CA LEU A 84 -9.35 -5.33 13.43
C LEU A 84 -9.99 -5.03 14.77
N ARG A 85 -9.95 -3.75 15.17
CA ARG A 85 -10.55 -3.28 16.43
C ARG A 85 -11.84 -2.53 16.12
N PHE A 86 -12.87 -2.82 16.90
CA PHE A 86 -14.16 -2.11 16.93
C PHE A 86 -14.45 -1.72 18.38
N ASP A 87 -15.37 -0.79 18.61
CA ASP A 87 -15.67 -0.23 19.94
C ASP A 87 -15.82 -1.29 21.06
N ASN A 88 -16.48 -2.42 20.75
CA ASN A 88 -16.83 -3.44 21.75
C ASN A 88 -16.24 -4.83 21.46
N PHE A 89 -15.47 -5.00 20.37
CA PHE A 89 -14.95 -6.30 19.99
C PHE A 89 -13.72 -6.18 19.07
N SER A 90 -13.06 -7.30 18.80
CA SER A 90 -12.00 -7.36 17.80
C SER A 90 -12.15 -8.62 16.96
N LEU A 91 -11.79 -8.52 15.68
CA LEU A 91 -11.90 -9.61 14.73
C LEU A 91 -10.52 -9.91 14.16
N ASN A 92 -10.11 -11.17 14.18
CA ASN A 92 -8.98 -11.61 13.38
C ASN A 92 -9.53 -12.06 12.01
N VAL A 93 -9.19 -11.34 10.95
CA VAL A 93 -9.74 -11.60 9.61
C VAL A 93 -8.66 -11.61 8.55
N PRO A 94 -8.72 -12.55 7.58
CA PRO A 94 -8.02 -12.38 6.32
C PRO A 94 -8.63 -11.22 5.54
N LEU A 95 -7.77 -10.33 5.05
CA LEU A 95 -8.12 -9.30 4.08
C LEU A 95 -7.46 -9.59 2.74
N PRO A 96 -8.07 -9.15 1.63
CA PRO A 96 -7.45 -9.24 0.32
C PRO A 96 -6.19 -8.35 0.27
N GLY A 97 -5.37 -8.54 -0.75
CA GLY A 97 -4.30 -7.60 -1.04
C GLY A 97 -4.88 -6.21 -1.35
N ALA A 98 -4.13 -5.17 -1.00
CA ALA A 98 -4.57 -3.78 -1.21
C ALA A 98 -3.62 -3.02 -2.13
N VAL A 99 -4.16 -2.23 -3.04
CA VAL A 99 -3.46 -1.10 -3.68
C VAL A 99 -3.71 0.14 -2.83
N ILE A 100 -2.62 0.82 -2.48
CA ILE A 100 -2.61 2.01 -1.63
C ILE A 100 -2.10 3.18 -2.45
N VAL A 101 -2.93 4.21 -2.60
CA VAL A 101 -2.54 5.49 -3.20
C VAL A 101 -2.42 6.50 -2.08
N HIS A 102 -1.26 7.13 -1.97
CA HIS A 102 -0.96 8.09 -0.93
C HIS A 102 -0.59 9.43 -1.56
N LYS A 103 -1.23 10.51 -1.07
CA LYS A 103 -0.94 11.88 -1.48
C LYS A 103 -1.16 12.82 -0.29
N GLN A 104 -0.07 13.34 0.27
CA GLN A 104 -0.06 14.18 1.47
C GLN A 104 -0.74 13.53 2.69
N SER A 105 -1.87 14.05 3.16
CA SER A 105 -2.65 13.49 4.28
C SER A 105 -3.84 12.66 3.79
N ARG A 106 -3.81 12.20 2.53
CA ARG A 106 -4.90 11.43 1.93
C ARG A 106 -4.40 10.06 1.51
N LEU A 107 -5.24 9.07 1.81
CA LEU A 107 -5.02 7.67 1.49
C LEU A 107 -6.23 7.17 0.71
N TRP A 108 -5.99 6.49 -0.40
CA TRP A 108 -6.99 5.69 -1.10
C TRP A 108 -6.56 4.23 -1.08
N ILE A 109 -7.52 3.33 -0.85
CA ILE A 109 -7.27 1.91 -0.68
C ILE A 109 -8.28 1.15 -1.53
N PHE A 110 -7.75 0.23 -2.34
CA PHE A 110 -8.53 -0.64 -3.20
C PHE A 110 -8.10 -2.08 -3.01
N ALA A 111 -9.02 -3.04 -3.10
CA ALA A 111 -8.65 -4.45 -3.14
C ALA A 111 -8.25 -4.88 -4.56
N TYR A 112 -7.40 -5.90 -4.67
CA TYR A 112 -7.13 -6.61 -5.92
C TYR A 112 -7.28 -8.13 -5.73
N LYS A 113 -7.37 -8.85 -6.85
CA LYS A 113 -7.48 -10.31 -6.92
C LYS A 113 -6.22 -10.92 -7.50
N GLY A 114 -5.86 -12.11 -7.05
CA GLY A 114 -4.73 -12.89 -7.56
C GLY A 114 -3.45 -12.07 -7.59
N GLN A 115 -2.72 -12.16 -8.72
CA GLN A 115 -1.51 -11.38 -8.94
C GLN A 115 -1.86 -9.98 -9.47
N LEU A 116 -1.27 -8.96 -8.84
CA LEU A 116 -1.43 -7.57 -9.27
C LEU A 116 -0.63 -7.31 -10.56
N SER A 117 -1.28 -6.69 -11.55
CA SER A 117 -0.70 -6.25 -12.81
C SER A 117 -1.27 -4.87 -13.17
N LEU A 118 -0.65 -4.18 -14.13
CA LEU A 118 -1.14 -2.86 -14.57
C LEU A 118 -2.60 -2.89 -15.04
N ASN A 119 -3.05 -3.98 -15.65
CA ASN A 119 -4.43 -4.11 -16.14
C ASN A 119 -5.39 -4.71 -15.09
N SER A 120 -4.92 -4.99 -13.88
CA SER A 120 -5.77 -5.57 -12.85
C SER A 120 -6.89 -4.62 -12.49
N GLN A 121 -8.12 -5.14 -12.54
CA GLN A 121 -9.30 -4.46 -12.03
C GLN A 121 -9.18 -4.28 -10.51
N LEU A 122 -9.60 -3.12 -10.03
CA LEU A 122 -9.63 -2.78 -8.62
C LEU A 122 -11.04 -2.88 -8.06
N TYR A 123 -11.08 -3.23 -6.78
CA TYR A 123 -12.30 -3.53 -6.05
C TYR A 123 -12.42 -2.63 -4.82
N GLN A 124 -13.64 -2.47 -4.32
CA GLN A 124 -13.89 -1.86 -3.03
C GLN A 124 -13.12 -2.63 -1.96
N PHE A 125 -12.32 -1.94 -1.15
CA PHE A 125 -11.63 -2.60 -0.04
C PHE A 125 -12.64 -2.96 1.06
N PRO A 126 -12.65 -4.20 1.57
CA PRO A 126 -13.73 -4.73 2.40
C PRO A 126 -13.60 -4.31 3.88
N LEU A 127 -13.44 -3.00 4.12
CA LEU A 127 -13.43 -2.40 5.46
C LEU A 127 -14.33 -1.15 5.51
N PRO A 128 -14.90 -0.83 6.69
CA PRO A 128 -15.51 0.48 6.95
C PRO A 128 -14.53 1.64 6.74
N ASN A 129 -15.01 2.87 6.91
CA ASN A 129 -14.20 4.10 6.85
C ASN A 129 -13.48 4.33 5.50
N ILE A 130 -13.95 3.71 4.43
CA ILE A 130 -13.46 3.94 3.06
C ILE A 130 -14.66 4.29 2.19
N ASN A 131 -14.66 5.46 1.56
CA ASN A 131 -15.78 5.86 0.70
C ASN A 131 -15.80 5.08 -0.63
N SER A 132 -16.84 5.29 -1.44
CA SER A 132 -17.01 4.58 -2.72
C SER A 132 -15.86 4.78 -3.71
N ASN A 133 -15.13 5.89 -3.60
CA ASN A 133 -13.99 6.21 -4.45
C ASN A 133 -12.66 5.65 -3.88
N GLY A 134 -12.73 4.84 -2.82
CA GLY A 134 -11.57 4.25 -2.17
C GLY A 134 -10.87 5.16 -1.16
N GLN A 135 -11.32 6.40 -0.96
CA GLN A 135 -10.65 7.33 -0.03
C GLN A 135 -10.97 6.96 1.42
N VAL A 136 -9.93 6.90 2.25
CA VAL A 136 -10.07 6.75 3.71
C VAL A 136 -10.69 8.00 4.33
N CYS A 137 -11.70 7.78 5.16
CA CYS A 137 -12.25 8.77 6.06
C CYS A 137 -11.61 8.58 7.45
N TRP A 138 -10.88 9.57 7.93
CA TRP A 138 -10.24 9.54 9.25
C TRP A 138 -11.17 9.98 10.39
N GLY A 139 -12.40 10.40 10.07
CA GLY A 139 -13.35 10.92 11.05
C GLY A 139 -12.78 12.14 11.78
N SER A 140 -12.79 12.09 13.11
CA SER A 140 -12.22 13.11 14.00
C SER A 140 -10.73 12.93 14.29
N VAL A 141 -10.12 11.83 13.83
CA VAL A 141 -8.70 11.56 14.02
C VAL A 141 -7.91 12.34 12.99
N SER A 142 -6.85 13.04 13.42
CA SER A 142 -5.92 13.68 12.50
C SER A 142 -5.23 12.62 11.65
N SER A 143 -5.40 12.69 10.33
CA SER A 143 -4.61 11.87 9.41
C SER A 143 -3.12 12.07 9.74
N PRO A 144 -2.33 10.99 9.84
CA PRO A 144 -0.89 11.14 9.83
C PRO A 144 -0.49 11.86 8.54
N ASN A 145 0.42 12.83 8.60
CA ASN A 145 1.10 13.32 7.39
C ASN A 145 2.44 12.58 7.31
N LYS A 146 2.37 11.28 7.00
CA LYS A 146 3.50 10.33 7.06
C LYS A 146 3.64 9.60 5.73
N ASP A 147 4.66 8.77 5.59
CA ASP A 147 4.84 7.89 4.43
C ASP A 147 3.69 6.86 4.28
N THR A 148 3.60 6.25 3.09
CA THR A 148 2.55 5.28 2.73
C THR A 148 2.43 4.10 3.72
N ALA A 149 3.55 3.54 4.18
CA ALA A 149 3.53 2.39 5.08
C ALA A 149 3.02 2.80 6.47
N SER A 150 3.47 3.94 6.99
CA SER A 150 2.98 4.53 8.24
C SER A 150 1.49 4.86 8.18
N MET A 151 1.01 5.39 7.05
CA MET A 151 -0.38 5.71 6.80
C MET A 151 -1.27 4.46 6.77
N TRP A 152 -0.84 3.44 6.03
CA TRP A 152 -1.51 2.13 6.02
C TRP A 152 -1.59 1.53 7.42
N HIS A 153 -0.47 1.52 8.15
CA HIS A 153 -0.43 0.98 9.50
C HIS A 153 -1.37 1.71 10.46
N SER A 154 -1.44 3.04 10.34
CA SER A 154 -2.33 3.88 11.14
C SER A 154 -3.80 3.62 10.82
N PHE A 155 -4.14 3.43 9.54
CA PHE A 155 -5.49 3.09 9.12
C PHE A 155 -5.90 1.68 9.59
N ILE A 156 -5.09 0.66 9.29
CA ILE A 156 -5.45 -0.74 9.56
C ILE A 156 -5.49 -1.08 11.06
N SER A 157 -4.76 -0.30 11.87
CA SER A 157 -4.74 -0.45 13.34
C SER A 157 -5.73 0.49 14.05
N SER A 158 -6.49 1.28 13.30
CA SER A 158 -7.51 2.17 13.86
C SER A 158 -8.70 1.39 14.43
N GLU A 159 -9.49 2.07 15.25
CA GLU A 159 -10.78 1.59 15.70
C GLU A 159 -11.82 1.86 14.61
N PHE A 160 -12.42 0.79 14.09
CA PHE A 160 -13.45 0.84 13.07
C PHE A 160 -14.83 0.93 13.71
N ASN A 161 -15.72 1.66 13.06
CA ASN A 161 -17.13 1.73 13.39
C ASN A 161 -17.96 1.31 12.15
N TYR A 162 -19.26 1.59 12.16
CA TYR A 162 -20.17 1.25 11.05
C TYR A 162 -20.25 2.36 9.97
N ASP A 163 -19.40 3.39 10.03
CA ASP A 163 -19.42 4.44 9.03
C ASP A 163 -18.87 3.92 7.69
N LEU A 164 -19.57 4.28 6.60
CA LEU A 164 -19.22 3.89 5.24
C LEU A 164 -19.12 2.36 5.07
N ASP A 165 -19.99 1.58 5.69
CA ASP A 165 -19.96 0.11 5.71
C ASP A 165 -20.61 -0.57 4.47
N GLY A 166 -21.44 0.16 3.73
CA GLY A 166 -22.15 -0.36 2.54
C GLY A 166 -21.29 -0.47 1.27
N GLY A 167 -21.75 -1.32 0.34
CA GLY A 167 -21.26 -1.43 -1.04
C GLY A 167 -19.93 -2.18 -1.23
N LYS A 168 -19.44 -2.89 -0.22
CA LYS A 168 -18.09 -3.48 -0.20
C LYS A 168 -18.04 -5.00 -0.34
N SER A 169 -19.19 -5.66 -0.19
CA SER A 169 -19.35 -7.11 -0.29
C SER A 169 -20.56 -7.42 -1.15
N LEU A 170 -20.42 -8.35 -2.10
CA LEU A 170 -21.54 -8.82 -2.91
C LEU A 170 -22.55 -9.62 -2.08
N SER A 171 -22.07 -10.40 -1.10
CA SER A 171 -22.95 -11.18 -0.21
C SER A 171 -23.55 -10.37 0.93
N HIS A 172 -22.92 -9.26 1.32
CA HIS A 172 -23.40 -8.37 2.39
C HIS A 172 -23.38 -6.90 1.92
N PRO A 173 -24.27 -6.53 0.98
CA PRO A 173 -24.20 -5.25 0.28
C PRO A 173 -24.39 -4.02 1.18
N ASN A 174 -25.03 -4.18 2.34
CA ASN A 174 -25.33 -3.07 3.23
C ASN A 174 -24.42 -3.01 4.48
N LEU A 175 -23.75 -4.12 4.84
CA LEU A 175 -23.09 -4.27 6.13
C LEU A 175 -21.81 -5.11 5.97
N ILE A 176 -20.68 -4.46 5.64
CA ILE A 176 -19.41 -5.18 5.54
C ILE A 176 -18.97 -5.80 6.87
N VAL A 177 -19.32 -5.18 8.00
CA VAL A 177 -18.94 -5.66 9.33
C VAL A 177 -19.52 -7.05 9.60
N ASP A 178 -20.77 -7.32 9.21
CA ASP A 178 -21.39 -8.65 9.33
C ASP A 178 -20.62 -9.72 8.54
N LYS A 179 -20.15 -9.37 7.34
CA LYS A 179 -19.30 -10.26 6.54
C LYS A 179 -17.99 -10.57 7.25
N LEU A 180 -17.34 -9.55 7.81
CA LEU A 180 -16.08 -9.70 8.54
C LEU A 180 -16.25 -10.56 9.79
N ILE A 181 -17.35 -10.39 10.54
CA ILE A 181 -17.69 -11.25 11.68
C ILE A 181 -17.80 -12.71 11.22
N ARG A 182 -18.58 -12.99 10.16
CA ARG A 182 -18.73 -14.37 9.64
C ARG A 182 -17.42 -14.97 9.14
N ILE A 183 -16.59 -14.17 8.48
CA ILE A 183 -15.25 -14.61 8.05
C ILE A 183 -14.40 -14.97 9.26
N SER A 184 -14.37 -14.11 10.30
CA SER A 184 -13.55 -14.32 11.50
C SER A 184 -13.91 -15.60 12.28
N GLN A 185 -15.17 -16.05 12.17
CA GLN A 185 -15.68 -17.26 12.81
C GLN A 185 -15.51 -18.52 11.95
N SER A 186 -15.04 -18.38 10.71
CA SER A 186 -14.85 -19.48 9.78
C SER A 186 -13.39 -19.98 9.75
N LEU A 187 -13.14 -21.10 9.07
CA LEU A 187 -11.80 -21.65 8.90
C LEU A 187 -11.05 -21.06 7.68
N VAL A 188 -11.59 -20.01 7.05
CA VAL A 188 -10.97 -19.44 5.83
C VAL A 188 -9.70 -18.66 6.16
N THR A 189 -8.67 -18.85 5.36
CA THR A 189 -7.36 -18.20 5.53
C THR A 189 -7.16 -17.01 4.59
N VAL A 190 -8.07 -16.80 3.63
CA VAL A 190 -8.05 -15.73 2.63
C VAL A 190 -9.46 -15.15 2.50
N TYR A 191 -9.56 -13.85 2.23
CA TYR A 191 -10.83 -13.20 1.96
C TYR A 191 -11.44 -13.75 0.65
N PRO A 192 -12.74 -14.09 0.59
CA PRO A 192 -13.34 -14.64 -0.63
C PRO A 192 -13.34 -13.62 -1.78
N GLU A 193 -12.49 -13.82 -2.79
CA GLU A 193 -12.37 -12.88 -3.93
C GLU A 193 -13.67 -12.70 -4.71
N GLN A 194 -14.49 -13.74 -4.81
CA GLN A 194 -15.80 -13.69 -5.44
C GLN A 194 -16.79 -12.76 -4.72
N ASP A 195 -16.47 -12.32 -3.50
CA ASP A 195 -17.29 -11.39 -2.73
C ASP A 195 -16.93 -9.92 -2.99
N LEU A 196 -15.79 -9.66 -3.63
CA LEU A 196 -15.32 -8.30 -3.88
C LEU A 196 -16.17 -7.58 -4.93
N VAL A 197 -16.54 -6.34 -4.62
CA VAL A 197 -17.33 -5.46 -5.49
C VAL A 197 -16.40 -4.62 -6.36
N PRO A 198 -16.51 -4.63 -7.70
CA PRO A 198 -15.71 -3.77 -8.57
C PRO A 198 -15.84 -2.28 -8.21
N ASN A 199 -14.73 -1.55 -8.18
CA ASN A 199 -14.74 -0.09 -7.93
C ASN A 199 -14.89 0.70 -9.25
N GLY A 200 -14.67 0.06 -10.40
CA GLY A 200 -14.69 0.70 -11.72
C GLY A 200 -13.34 1.26 -12.18
N TRP A 201 -12.29 1.08 -11.37
CA TRP A 201 -10.93 1.50 -11.68
C TRP A 201 -10.05 0.30 -12.03
N SER A 202 -8.95 0.57 -12.74
CA SER A 202 -7.83 -0.34 -12.92
C SER A 202 -6.55 0.26 -12.33
N LEU A 203 -5.54 -0.58 -12.07
CA LEU A 203 -4.25 -0.07 -11.61
C LEU A 203 -3.64 0.91 -12.63
N ASN A 204 -3.73 0.63 -13.92
CA ASN A 204 -3.26 1.53 -14.97
C ASN A 204 -3.98 2.88 -14.94
N THR A 205 -5.30 2.87 -14.71
CA THR A 205 -6.06 4.12 -14.53
C THR A 205 -5.51 4.92 -13.35
N ILE A 206 -5.25 4.29 -12.20
CA ILE A 206 -4.67 4.95 -11.03
C ILE A 206 -3.26 5.48 -11.29
N LEU A 207 -2.42 4.70 -11.98
CA LEU A 207 -1.06 5.09 -12.33
C LEU A 207 -1.03 6.20 -13.40
N GLY A 208 -2.05 6.27 -14.25
CA GLY A 208 -2.21 7.24 -15.33
C GLY A 208 -2.97 8.52 -14.95
N VAL A 209 -3.40 8.73 -13.70
CA VAL A 209 -3.99 10.02 -13.24
C VAL A 209 -2.92 11.12 -13.08
N ALA A 210 -1.97 11.19 -14.01
CA ALA A 210 -0.89 12.18 -14.05
C ALA A 210 -0.86 12.92 -15.41
N ASP A 211 -2.02 13.09 -16.04
CA ASP A 211 -2.22 14.03 -17.15
C ASP A 211 -2.97 15.28 -16.65
#